data_AF-A0A1Y2BCK0-F1
#
_entry.id   AF-A0A1Y2BCK0-F1
#
_cell.length_a   1.000
_cell.length_b   1.000
_cell.length_c   1.000
_cell.angle_alpha   90.00
_cell.angle_beta   90.00
_cell.angle_gamma   90.00
#
_symmetry.space_group_name_H-M   'P 1'
#
loop_
_entity.id
_entity.type
_entity.pdbx_description
1 polymer ?
#
loop_
_entity_poly.entity_id
_entity_poly.type
_entity_poly.pdbx_seq_one_letter_code
_entity_poly.pdbx_strand_id
1 'polypeptide(L)'
;CCSKKGYCGTTNDFCGTGCQLEYGHCAPLNSKISTNGKCGHTNSLKCPNDLTVSVTGQTSSDGRCGFVNGYSCPKNQCCSQYGYCGTTTKYCGAGCDKHFGKCN
;
A
#
# COMPACT_ATOMS: atom_id res chain seq x y z
N CYS A 1 -8.42 4.02 2.64
CA CYS A 1 -9.70 4.22 3.35
C CYS A 1 -10.90 3.91 2.44
N CYS A 2 -12.04 3.51 3.00
CA CYS A 2 -13.27 3.27 2.24
C CYS A 2 -14.23 4.43 2.46
N SER A 3 -14.47 5.25 1.44
CA SER A 3 -15.41 6.37 1.54
C SER A 3 -16.84 5.89 1.80
N LYS A 4 -17.71 6.78 2.29
CA LYS A 4 -19.16 6.56 2.42
C LYS A 4 -19.82 6.11 1.10
N LYS A 5 -19.23 6.48 -0.04
CA LYS A 5 -19.71 6.14 -1.38
C LYS A 5 -19.30 4.75 -1.86
N GLY A 6 -18.53 4.00 -1.07
CA GLY A 6 -18.09 2.66 -1.43
C GLY A 6 -16.92 2.65 -2.42
N TYR A 7 -16.06 3.66 -2.35
CA TYR A 7 -14.83 3.75 -3.14
C TYR A 7 -13.60 3.84 -2.25
N CYS A 8 -12.49 3.29 -2.76
CA CYS A 8 -11.20 3.29 -2.09
C CYS A 8 -10.37 4.51 -2.46
N GLY A 9 -9.72 5.11 -1.46
CA GLY A 9 -8.78 6.20 -1.66
C GLY A 9 -8.00 6.54 -0.39
N THR A 10 -7.02 7.42 -0.55
CA THR A 10 -6.06 7.81 0.50
C THR A 10 -6.21 9.25 0.96
N THR A 11 -7.08 10.05 0.32
CA THR A 11 -7.32 11.45 0.71
C THR A 11 -8.36 11.56 1.83
N ASN A 12 -8.48 12.74 2.42
CA ASN A 12 -9.48 13.02 3.47
C ASN A 12 -10.92 12.78 3.03
N ASP A 13 -11.24 12.83 1.74
CA ASP A 13 -12.58 12.50 1.24
C ASP A 13 -12.92 11.01 1.41
N PHE A 14 -11.91 10.16 1.51
CA PHE A 14 -12.03 8.72 1.72
C PHE A 14 -11.72 8.32 3.16
N CYS A 15 -10.80 9.03 3.82
CA CYS A 15 -10.29 8.76 5.16
C CYS A 15 -10.92 9.60 6.26
N GLY A 16 -11.64 10.65 5.91
CA GLY A 16 -12.30 11.56 6.84
C GLY A 16 -13.69 11.08 7.25
N THR A 17 -14.60 12.03 7.45
CA THR A 17 -15.95 11.75 7.97
C THR A 17 -16.75 10.83 7.04
N GLY A 18 -17.20 9.70 7.57
CA GLY A 18 -17.94 8.70 6.80
C GLY A 18 -17.08 7.61 6.17
N CYS A 19 -15.82 7.50 6.58
CA CYS A 19 -15.00 6.33 6.29
C CYS A 19 -15.66 5.06 6.89
N GLN A 20 -15.92 4.06 6.05
CA GLN A 20 -16.54 2.81 6.44
C GLN A 20 -15.50 1.92 7.15
N LEU A 21 -15.48 1.96 8.48
CA LEU A 21 -14.52 1.23 9.33
C LEU A 21 -14.53 -0.28 9.08
N GLU A 22 -15.70 -0.86 8.81
CA GLU A 22 -15.84 -2.28 8.45
C GLU A 22 -15.30 -2.63 7.06
N TYR A 23 -15.09 -1.65 6.19
CA TYR A 23 -14.76 -1.88 4.78
C TYR A 23 -13.52 -1.11 4.31
N GLY A 24 -12.75 -0.51 5.20
CA GLY A 24 -11.50 0.14 4.88
C GLY A 24 -10.70 0.50 6.13
N HIS A 25 -9.38 0.60 5.99
CA HIS A 25 -8.51 1.12 7.04
C HIS A 25 -8.78 2.60 7.27
N CYS A 26 -9.61 2.90 8.27
CA CYS A 26 -9.55 4.17 9.00
C CYS A 26 -8.79 3.95 10.34
N ALA A 27 -7.94 2.88 10.40
CA ALA A 27 -7.20 2.19 11.50
C ALA A 27 -7.95 0.99 12.18
N PRO A 28 -7.27 -0.03 12.80
CA PRO A 28 -6.72 -1.22 12.13
C PRO A 28 -7.52 -2.56 12.25
N LEU A 29 -7.36 -3.42 11.20
CA LEU A 29 -7.48 -4.90 11.05
C LEU A 29 -8.41 -5.49 9.93
N ASN A 30 -7.74 -6.19 8.99
CA ASN A 30 -7.96 -7.45 8.23
C ASN A 30 -9.36 -7.98 7.79
N SER A 31 -9.64 -8.09 6.47
CA SER A 31 -10.52 -9.08 5.73
C SER A 31 -10.58 -8.82 4.21
N LYS A 32 -11.30 -9.68 3.43
CA LYS A 32 -11.54 -9.72 1.96
C LYS A 32 -11.37 -8.39 1.21
N ILE A 33 -10.41 -8.38 0.28
CA ILE A 33 -9.88 -7.18 -0.37
C ILE A 33 -10.52 -6.93 -1.74
N SER A 34 -10.83 -5.67 -2.01
CA SER A 34 -11.28 -5.15 -3.29
C SER A 34 -10.14 -5.06 -4.31
N THR A 35 -10.37 -5.57 -5.52
CA THR A 35 -9.43 -5.46 -6.66
C THR A 35 -9.83 -4.39 -7.68
N ASN A 36 -11.03 -3.82 -7.56
CA ASN A 36 -11.60 -2.87 -8.52
C ASN A 36 -11.84 -1.47 -7.91
N GLY A 37 -11.30 -1.22 -6.71
CA GLY A 37 -11.46 0.05 -6.00
C GLY A 37 -12.84 0.27 -5.36
N LYS A 38 -13.75 -0.71 -5.42
CA LYS A 38 -15.06 -0.66 -4.74
C LYS A 38 -15.00 -1.31 -3.38
N CYS A 39 -15.60 -0.69 -2.37
CA CYS A 39 -15.65 -1.21 -1.01
C CYS A 39 -17.03 -0.98 -0.40
N GLY A 40 -17.22 -1.41 0.84
CA GLY A 40 -18.42 -1.10 1.61
C GLY A 40 -19.41 -2.24 1.67
N HIS A 41 -20.45 -2.05 2.46
CA HIS A 41 -21.52 -3.02 2.73
C HIS A 41 -22.30 -3.44 1.48
N THR A 42 -22.32 -2.58 0.47
CA THR A 42 -22.94 -2.83 -0.85
C THR A 42 -22.14 -3.78 -1.71
N ASN A 43 -20.82 -3.81 -1.55
CA ASN A 43 -19.92 -4.67 -2.31
C ASN A 43 -19.41 -5.84 -1.47
N SER A 44 -19.56 -5.79 -0.15
CA SER A 44 -18.95 -6.72 0.82
C SER A 44 -17.43 -6.88 0.62
N LEU A 45 -16.78 -5.81 0.16
CA LEU A 45 -15.35 -5.75 -0.13
C LEU A 45 -14.69 -4.71 0.77
N LYS A 46 -13.51 -5.02 1.31
CA LYS A 46 -12.67 -4.05 2.03
C LYS A 46 -11.72 -3.35 1.05
N CYS A 47 -11.42 -2.08 1.27
CA CYS A 47 -10.37 -1.43 0.51
C CYS A 47 -9.01 -2.07 0.73
N PRO A 48 -8.18 -2.20 -0.32
CA PRO A 48 -6.79 -2.59 -0.17
C PRO A 48 -6.06 -1.50 0.59
N ASN A 49 -5.98 -1.61 1.92
CA ASN A 49 -5.19 -0.74 2.80
C ASN A 49 -4.78 -1.43 4.12
N ASP A 50 -4.80 -2.77 4.19
CA ASP A 50 -4.09 -3.46 5.27
C ASP A 50 -2.70 -3.83 4.75
N LEU A 51 -1.68 -3.37 5.47
CA LEU A 51 -0.28 -3.80 5.39
C LEU A 51 -0.08 -5.32 5.63
N THR A 52 -1.14 -6.14 5.59
CA THR A 52 -1.09 -7.60 5.74
C THR A 52 -1.94 -8.39 4.72
N VAL A 53 -2.48 -7.74 3.67
CA VAL A 53 -2.44 -8.48 2.39
C VAL A 53 -0.98 -8.68 2.14
N SER A 54 -0.52 -9.91 1.94
CA SER A 54 0.86 -10.20 1.60
C SER A 54 1.29 -9.45 0.32
N VAL A 55 1.61 -8.16 0.45
CA VAL A 55 2.59 -7.43 -0.34
C VAL A 55 3.98 -7.72 0.23
N THR A 56 4.12 -8.76 1.05
CA THR A 56 5.32 -9.59 1.14
C THR A 56 5.57 -10.41 -0.14
N GLY A 57 4.97 -10.07 -1.29
CA GLY A 57 4.96 -10.96 -2.45
C GLY A 57 5.21 -10.33 -3.81
N GLN A 58 4.74 -9.11 -4.09
CA GLN A 58 4.94 -8.53 -5.42
C GLN A 58 6.31 -7.86 -5.49
N THR A 59 7.29 -8.72 -5.74
CA THR A 59 8.63 -8.31 -6.12
C THR A 59 8.53 -7.54 -7.43
N SER A 60 9.03 -6.32 -7.42
CA SER A 60 9.15 -5.50 -8.62
C SER A 60 9.93 -6.25 -9.71
N SER A 61 9.31 -6.36 -10.89
CA SER A 61 9.94 -6.89 -12.10
C SER A 61 10.52 -5.79 -13.01
N ASP A 62 10.13 -4.54 -12.77
CA ASP A 62 10.49 -3.36 -13.55
C ASP A 62 11.45 -2.40 -12.82
N GLY A 63 11.86 -2.77 -11.60
CA GLY A 63 12.74 -1.98 -10.74
C GLY A 63 12.06 -0.82 -10.02
N ARG A 64 10.73 -0.71 -10.06
CA ARG A 64 9.95 0.29 -9.32
C ARG A 64 9.45 -0.24 -7.99
N CYS A 65 9.42 0.61 -6.97
CA CYS A 65 8.96 0.25 -5.64
C CYS A 65 8.20 1.38 -4.96
N GLY A 66 7.72 1.12 -3.76
CA GLY A 66 7.09 2.12 -2.92
C GLY A 66 5.58 2.15 -3.10
N PHE A 67 4.92 2.91 -2.22
CA PHE A 67 3.46 2.94 -2.12
C PHE A 67 2.77 3.33 -3.44
N VAL A 68 3.36 4.24 -4.21
CA VAL A 68 2.84 4.68 -5.52
C VAL A 68 2.82 3.54 -6.54
N ASN A 69 3.80 2.63 -6.47
CA ASN A 69 3.93 1.52 -7.41
C ASN A 69 3.32 0.22 -6.87
N GLY A 70 3.13 0.09 -5.55
CA GLY A 70 2.57 -1.11 -4.93
C GLY A 70 3.49 -2.34 -4.97
N TYR A 71 4.77 -2.15 -5.30
CA TYR A 71 5.78 -3.21 -5.41
C TYR A 71 6.89 -3.04 -4.38
N SER A 72 7.43 -4.18 -3.95
CA SER A 72 8.63 -4.24 -3.10
C SER A 72 9.83 -4.64 -3.93
N CYS A 73 11.00 -4.14 -3.58
CA CYS A 73 12.22 -4.49 -4.26
C CYS A 73 12.58 -5.97 -4.06
N PRO A 74 13.26 -6.58 -5.05
CA PRO A 74 13.82 -7.92 -4.90
C PRO A 74 14.68 -8.07 -3.65
N LYS A 75 14.86 -9.31 -3.19
CA LYS A 75 15.71 -9.60 -2.02
C LYS A 75 17.06 -8.88 -2.13
N ASN A 76 17.49 -8.27 -1.02
CA ASN A 76 18.71 -7.49 -0.86
C ASN A 76 18.76 -6.14 -1.61
N GLN A 77 17.65 -5.68 -2.19
CA GLN A 77 17.56 -4.34 -2.76
C GLN A 77 16.79 -3.39 -1.84
N CYS A 78 17.15 -2.12 -1.94
CA CYS A 78 16.63 -1.00 -1.20
C CYS A 78 15.64 -0.23 -2.06
N CYS A 79 14.56 0.24 -1.47
CA CYS A 79 13.63 1.12 -2.16
C CYS A 79 14.00 2.57 -1.87
N SER A 80 14.47 3.30 -2.88
CA SER A 80 14.73 4.73 -2.72
C SER A 80 13.44 5.52 -2.50
N GLN A 81 13.54 6.70 -1.88
CA GLN A 81 12.44 7.68 -1.79
C GLN A 81 11.86 8.08 -3.16
N TYR A 82 12.60 7.84 -4.25
CA TYR A 82 12.16 8.10 -5.61
C TYR A 82 11.34 6.94 -6.21
N GLY A 83 11.10 5.87 -5.46
CA GLY A 83 10.31 4.72 -5.90
C GLY A 83 11.07 3.78 -6.83
N TYR A 84 12.39 3.68 -6.68
CA TYR A 84 13.24 2.78 -7.47
C TYR A 84 14.06 1.84 -6.58
N CYS A 85 14.24 0.62 -7.09
CA CYS A 85 15.03 -0.42 -6.47
C CYS A 85 16.52 -0.34 -6.85
N GLY A 86 17.38 -0.55 -5.87
CA GLY A 86 18.82 -0.71 -6.11
C GLY A 86 19.57 -1.06 -4.84
N THR A 87 20.88 -1.31 -4.96
CA THR A 87 21.74 -1.77 -3.84
C THR A 87 22.78 -0.74 -3.39
N THR A 88 22.92 0.38 -4.09
CA THR A 88 23.89 1.42 -3.75
C THR A 88 23.35 2.38 -2.70
N THR A 89 24.23 3.19 -2.11
CA THR A 89 23.87 4.20 -1.10
C THR A 89 22.81 5.20 -1.58
N LYS A 90 22.69 5.43 -2.89
CA LYS A 90 21.61 6.26 -3.47
C LYS A 90 20.21 5.68 -3.22
N TYR A 91 20.11 4.36 -3.11
CA TYR A 91 18.86 3.65 -2.86
C TYR A 91 18.70 3.26 -1.39
N CYS A 92 19.81 2.88 -0.75
CA CYS A 92 19.84 2.36 0.61
C CYS A 92 20.12 3.41 1.69
N GLY A 93 20.52 4.62 1.30
CA GLY A 93 20.88 5.70 2.22
C GLY A 93 19.66 6.47 2.73
N ALA A 94 19.86 7.75 3.01
CA ALA A 94 18.80 8.62 3.51
C ALA A 94 17.59 8.63 2.55
N GLY A 95 16.40 8.36 3.10
CA GLY A 95 15.16 8.25 2.34
C GLY A 95 14.84 6.86 1.83
N CYS A 96 15.57 5.81 2.24
CA CYS A 96 15.18 4.44 1.93
C CYS A 96 13.85 4.06 2.61
N ASP A 97 12.92 3.47 1.86
CA ASP A 97 11.63 2.99 2.36
C ASP A 97 11.70 1.52 2.78
N LYS A 98 11.80 1.32 4.10
CA LYS A 98 11.92 0.00 4.73
C LYS A 98 10.69 -0.90 4.57
N HIS A 99 9.55 -0.36 4.16
CA HIS A 99 8.34 -1.16 3.91
C HIS A 99 8.42 -1.87 2.56
N PHE A 100 9.22 -1.34 1.61
CA PHE A 100 9.31 -1.83 0.24
C PHE A 100 10.73 -2.26 -0.14
N GLY A 101 11.69 -2.30 0.79
CA GLY A 101 13.05 -2.74 0.52
C GLY A 101 13.87 -2.85 1.81
N LYS A 102 15.11 -3.35 1.67
CA LYS A 102 16.07 -3.39 2.77
C LYS A 102 16.69 -2.00 2.93
N CYS A 103 16.68 -1.43 4.13
CA CYS A 103 17.40 -0.19 4.43
C CYS A 103 18.45 -0.47 5.51
N ASN A 104 19.64 0.13 5.39
CA ASN A 104 20.72 0.04 6.37
C ASN A 104 20.83 1.33 7.17
#